data_AF-A0A536TBA0-F1
#
_entry.id   AF-A0A536TBA0-F1
#
_cell.length_a   1.000
_cell.length_b   1.000
_cell.length_c   1.000
_cell.angle_alpha   90.00
_cell.angle_beta   90.00
_cell.angle_gamma   90.00
#
_symmetry.space_group_name_H-M   'P 1'
#
loop_
_entity.id
_entity.type
_entity.pdbx_description
1 polymer ?
#
loop_
_entity_poly.entity_id
_entity_poly.type
_entity_poly.pdbx_seq_one_letter_code
_entity_poly.pdbx_strand_id
1 'polypeptide(L)' 'DVMVNVQGGGESGQAGAVRHGITRALIDYDAQLKPTLSKAGLVTRDAREVERKKVGLHKARRRKQFSKR' A
#
# COMPACT_ATOMS: atom_id res chain seq x y z
N ASP A 1 20.42 1.52 -14.94
CA ASP A 1 19.53 2.68 -14.81
C ASP A 1 18.09 2.18 -14.72
N VAL A 2 17.22 2.86 -13.97
CA VAL A 2 15.84 2.43 -13.72
C VAL A 2 14.91 3.62 -13.93
N MET A 3 14.25 3.67 -15.10
CA MET A 3 13.18 4.62 -15.38
C MET A 3 11.83 3.98 -15.05
N VAL A 4 11.00 4.67 -14.26
CA VAL A 4 9.69 4.16 -13.83
C VAL A 4 8.62 5.23 -14.02
N ASN A 5 7.53 4.84 -14.66
CA ASN A 5 6.35 5.68 -14.82
C ASN A 5 5.32 5.31 -13.74
N VAL A 6 4.93 6.26 -12.89
CA VAL A 6 3.89 6.10 -11.86
C VAL A 6 2.90 7.25 -11.93
N GLN A 7 1.62 6.95 -11.73
CA GLN A 7 0.53 7.93 -11.79
C GLN A 7 -0.49 7.67 -10.66
N GLY A 8 -1.07 8.75 -10.12
CA GLY A 8 -2.08 8.70 -9.05
C GLY A 8 -1.49 8.60 -7.63
N GLY A 9 -2.36 8.77 -6.63
CA GLY A 9 -1.99 8.70 -5.21
C GLY A 9 -1.13 9.88 -4.74
N GLY A 10 -0.22 9.62 -3.79
CA GLY A 10 0.78 10.57 -3.30
C GLY A 10 2.17 9.92 -3.23
N GLU A 11 3.20 10.72 -2.92
CA GLU A 11 4.62 10.32 -3.02
C GLU A 11 4.95 9.02 -2.27
N SER A 12 4.46 8.86 -1.04
CA SER A 12 4.70 7.65 -0.25
C SER A 12 4.07 6.39 -0.87
N GLY A 13 2.87 6.51 -1.43
CA GLY A 13 2.19 5.43 -2.13
C GLY A 13 2.90 5.06 -3.44
N GLN A 14 3.40 6.06 -4.16
CA GLN A 14 4.19 5.87 -5.38
C GLN A 14 5.51 5.17 -5.08
N ALA A 15 6.24 5.59 -4.04
CA ALA A 15 7.48 4.91 -3.61
C ALA A 15 7.23 3.43 -3.27
N GLY A 16 6.11 3.14 -2.58
CA GLY A 16 5.68 1.76 -2.30
C GLY A 16 5.38 0.97 -3.58
N ALA A 17 4.72 1.58 -4.56
CA ALA A 17 4.42 0.98 -5.85
C ALA A 17 5.69 0.68 -6.67
N VAL A 18 6.63 1.62 -6.74
CA VAL A 18 7.93 1.43 -7.41
C VAL A 18 8.70 0.27 -6.79
N ARG A 19 8.79 0.24 -5.44
CA ARG A 19 9.47 -0.85 -4.71
C ARG A 19 8.86 -2.22 -5.02
N HIS A 20 7.53 -2.31 -5.03
CA HIS A 20 6.84 -3.55 -5.35
C HIS A 20 7.03 -3.96 -6.82
N GLY A 21 7.03 -3.00 -7.74
CA GLY A 21 7.31 -3.23 -9.16
C GLY A 21 8.72 -3.78 -9.40
N ILE A 22 9.74 -3.19 -8.78
CA ILE A 22 11.12 -3.68 -8.86
C ILE A 22 11.23 -5.10 -8.30
N THR A 23 10.55 -5.39 -7.18
CA THR A 23 10.56 -6.72 -6.57
C THR A 23 10.00 -7.77 -7.53
N ARG A 24 8.93 -7.46 -8.27
CA ARG A 24 8.38 -8.36 -9.28
C ARG A 24 9.33 -8.55 -10.46
N ALA A 25 9.92 -7.47 -10.97
CA ALA A 25 10.89 -7.55 -12.05
C ALA A 25 12.12 -8.40 -11.69
N LEU A 26 12.59 -8.33 -10.44
CA LEU A 26 13.69 -9.18 -9.95
C LEU A 26 13.31 -10.66 -9.85
N ILE A 27 12.07 -10.97 -9.46
CA ILE A 27 11.57 -12.35 -9.40
C ILE A 27 11.43 -12.94 -10.80
N ASP A 28 10.97 -12.14 -11.76
CA ASP A 28 10.84 -12.56 -13.17
C ASP A 28 12.22 -12.78 -13.82
N TYR A 29 13.23 -12.02 -13.39
CA TYR A 29 14.61 -12.19 -13.83
C TYR A 29 15.25 -13.45 -13.24
N ASP A 30 15.12 -13.66 -11.92
CA ASP A 30 15.64 -14.83 -11.22
C ASP A 30 14.70 -15.29 -10.10
N ALA A 31 14.09 -16.46 -10.30
CA ALA A 31 13.18 -17.07 -9.35
C ALA A 31 13.85 -17.47 -8.02
N GLN A 32 15.17 -17.64 -7.98
CA GLN A 32 15.92 -17.98 -6.76
C GLN A 32 15.97 -16.82 -5.75
N LEU A 33 15.71 -15.58 -6.20
CA LEU A 33 15.68 -14.40 -5.33
C LEU A 33 14.39 -14.29 -4.51
N LYS A 34 13.33 -15.00 -4.92
CA LYS A 34 12.01 -14.99 -4.26
C LYS A 34 12.07 -15.30 -2.74
N PRO A 35 12.75 -16.36 -2.25
CA PRO A 35 12.83 -16.62 -0.82
C PRO A 35 13.48 -15.48 -0.02
N THR A 36 14.53 -14.85 -0.56
CA THR A 36 15.22 -13.71 0.08
C THR A 36 14.32 -12.48 0.13
N LEU A 37 13.66 -12.15 -0.99
CA LEU A 37 12.72 -11.02 -1.09
C LEU A 37 11.46 -11.22 -0.24
N SER A 38 10.99 -12.46 -0.11
CA SER A 38 9.86 -12.82 0.74
C SER A 38 10.21 -12.68 2.21
N LYS A 39 11.41 -13.10 2.63
CA LYS A 39 11.90 -12.87 4.00
C LYS A 39 12.01 -11.38 4.34
N ALA A 40 12.38 -10.56 3.35
CA ALA A 40 12.41 -9.10 3.48
C ALA A 40 11.02 -8.42 3.43
N GLY A 41 9.93 -9.17 3.18
CA GLY A 41 8.56 -8.64 3.18
C GLY A 41 8.21 -7.78 1.96
N LEU A 42 8.98 -7.85 0.87
CA LEU A 42 8.80 -7.00 -0.31
C LEU A 42 7.79 -7.55 -1.33
N VAL A 43 7.51 -8.85 -1.24
CA VAL A 43 6.66 -9.59 -2.18
C VAL A 43 5.17 -9.32 -1.96
N THR A 44 4.76 -8.97 -0.74
CA THR A 44 3.34 -8.76 -0.41
C THR A 44 2.89 -7.36 -0.86
N ARG A 45 1.79 -7.29 -1.60
CA ARG A 45 1.13 -6.02 -1.93
C ARG A 45 0.54 -5.39 -0.66
N ASP A 46 0.74 -4.09 -0.46
CA ASP A 46 0.00 -3.34 0.56
C ASP A 46 -1.48 -3.21 0.15
N ALA A 47 -2.35 -3.89 0.88
CA ALA A 47 -3.80 -3.89 0.65
C ALA A 47 -4.53 -2.82 1.48
N ARG A 48 -3.80 -2.03 2.30
CA ARG A 48 -4.42 -1.02 3.15
C ARG A 48 -4.97 0.12 2.29
N GLU A 49 -6.25 0.40 2.49
CA GLU A 49 -6.94 1.51 1.85
C GLU A 49 -7.68 2.37 2.88
N VAL A 50 -8.02 3.60 2.49
CA VAL A 50 -8.75 4.50 3.37
C VAL A 50 -10.19 4.01 3.52
N GLU A 51 -10.58 3.66 4.75
CA GLU A 51 -11.96 3.29 5.04
C GLU A 51 -12.91 4.46 4.72
N ARG A 52 -14.01 4.16 4.02
CA ARG A 52 -15.01 5.16 3.64
C ARG A 52 -15.68 5.81 4.86
N LYS A 53 -16.19 7.03 4.67
CA LYS A 53 -17.05 7.70 5.66
C LYS A 53 -18.42 7.04 5.72
N LYS A 54 -18.89 6.69 6.93
CA LYS A 54 -20.25 6.20 7.18
C LYS A 54 -21.18 7.36 7.54
N VAL A 55 -22.46 7.26 7.18
CA VAL A 55 -23.48 8.29 7.48
C VAL A 55 -23.59 8.48 8.99
N GLY A 56 -23.71 9.74 9.44
CA GLY A 56 -23.76 10.09 10.87
C GLY A 56 -22.41 10.18 11.58
N LEU A 57 -21.30 9.87 10.91
CA LEU A 57 -19.94 10.00 11.45
C LEU A 57 -19.21 11.23 10.89
N HIS A 58 -18.30 11.81 11.67
CA HIS A 58 -17.43 12.90 11.21
C HIS A 58 -16.33 12.41 10.26
N LYS A 59 -15.84 11.18 10.46
CA LYS A 59 -14.83 10.49 9.62
C LYS A 59 -15.21 9.01 9.48
N ALA A 60 -14.29 8.13 9.08
CA ALA A 60 -14.53 6.69 8.95
C ALA A 60 -15.13 6.04 10.22
N ARG A 61 -14.59 6.36 11.40
CA ARG A 61 -15.03 5.80 12.70
C ARG A 61 -15.37 6.83 13.78
N ARG A 62 -15.09 8.12 13.54
CA ARG A 62 -15.28 9.19 14.54
C ARG A 62 -16.77 9.52 14.71
N ARG A 63 -17.36 9.08 15.81
CA ARG A 63 -18.74 9.41 16.21
C ARG A 63 -18.80 10.80 16.84
N LYS A 64 -19.99 11.42 16.80
CA LYS A 64 -20.32 12.53 17.70
C LYS A 64 -20.37 11.98 19.14
N GLN A 65 -19.96 12.79 20.10
CA GLN A 65 -20.22 12.45 21.51
C GLN A 65 -21.74 12.43 21.72
N PHE A 66 -22.23 11.34 22.31
CA PHE A 66 -23.63 11.18 22.66
C PHE A 66 -23.82 11.51 24.14
N SER A 67 -24.72 12.45 24.46
CA SER A 67 -25.22 12.63 25.83
C SER A 67 -26.52 11.87 25.99
N LYS A 68 -26.69 11.17 27.11
CA LYS A 68 -27.91 10.42 27.43
C LYS A 68 -29.03 11.32 27.98
N ARG A 69 -28.68 12.50 28.47
CA ARG A 69 -29.59 13.54 28.99
C ARG A 69 -29.01 14.92 28.70
#